data_AF-A0A349M9E3-F1
#
_entry.id   AF-A0A349M9E3-F1
#
_cell.length_a   1.000
_cell.length_b   1.000
_cell.length_c   1.000
_cell.angle_alpha   90.00
_cell.angle_beta   90.00
_cell.angle_gamma   90.00
#
_symmetry.space_group_name_H-M   'P 1'
#
loop_
_entity.id
_entity.type
_entity.pdbx_description
1 polymer ?
#
loop_
_entity_poly.entity_id
_entity_poly.type
_entity_poly.pdbx_seq_one_letter_code
_entity_poly.pdbx_strand_id
1 'polypeptide(L)' 'VVIDQMMKQEVTMLPGREAFKLHDTYGFPLDLTQKILAERGLDINVAEYEEGRREQQERSRVAMQLKRSRR' A
#
# COMPACT_ATOMS: atom_id res chain seq x y z
N VAL A 1 4.39 -11.00 10.01
CA VAL A 1 4.19 -10.30 8.71
C VAL A 1 2.78 -9.70 8.73
N VAL A 2 2.52 -8.57 8.08
CA VAL A 2 1.20 -7.87 8.11
C VAL A 2 0.01 -8.82 7.87
N ILE A 3 0.18 -9.79 6.98
CA ILE A 3 -0.81 -10.84 6.64
C ILE A 3 -1.19 -11.70 7.86
N ASP A 4 -0.27 -11.98 8.77
CA ASP A 4 -0.52 -12.79 9.98
C ASP A 4 -1.36 -12.01 11.02
N GLN A 5 -1.15 -10.70 11.13
CA GLN A 5 -1.96 -9.84 11.99
C GLN A 5 -3.40 -9.73 11.50
N MET A 6 -3.62 -9.69 10.18
CA MET A 6 -4.96 -9.68 9.61
C MET A 6 -5.76 -10.93 9.93
N MET A 7 -5.12 -12.08 9.90
CA MET A 7 -5.76 -13.34 10.28
C MET A 7 -6.18 -13.35 11.76
N LYS A 8 -5.43 -12.68 12.64
CA LYS A 8 -5.80 -12.52 14.06
C LYS A 8 -6.94 -11.52 14.28
N GLN A 9 -7.21 -10.66 13.31
CA GLN A 9 -8.22 -9.60 13.39
C GLN A 9 -9.50 -9.96 12.63
N GLU A 10 -9.63 -11.20 12.11
CA GLU A 10 -10.75 -11.65 11.25
C GLU A 10 -11.00 -10.74 10.05
N VAL A 11 -9.95 -10.05 9.58
CA VAL A 11 -10.05 -9.13 8.45
C VAL A 11 -9.88 -9.92 7.16
N THR A 12 -10.93 -9.96 6.34
CA THR A 12 -10.95 -10.67 5.05
C THR A 12 -10.36 -9.86 3.89
N MET A 13 -10.10 -8.57 4.08
CA MET A 13 -9.63 -7.66 3.03
C MET A 13 -8.47 -6.79 3.50
N LEU A 14 -7.32 -6.86 2.81
CA LEU A 14 -6.13 -6.05 3.10
C LEU A 14 -6.41 -4.61 2.66
N PRO A 15 -6.34 -3.64 3.60
CA PRO A 15 -6.42 -2.22 3.26
C PRO A 15 -5.37 -1.87 2.23
N GLY A 16 -5.75 -1.11 1.21
CA GLY A 16 -4.85 -0.76 0.12
C GLY A 16 -3.64 0.06 0.59
N ARG A 17 -3.78 0.81 1.69
CA ARG A 17 -2.68 1.49 2.39
C ARG A 17 -1.57 0.53 2.88
N GLU A 18 -1.93 -0.66 3.35
CA GLU A 18 -0.97 -1.64 3.85
C GLU A 18 -0.32 -2.37 2.67
N ALA A 19 -1.10 -2.70 1.64
CA ALA A 19 -0.56 -3.21 0.37
C ALA A 19 0.40 -2.20 -0.29
N PHE A 20 0.08 -0.91 -0.21
CA PHE A 20 0.92 0.17 -0.70
C PHE A 20 2.24 0.24 0.06
N LYS A 21 2.20 0.12 1.39
CA LYS A 21 3.40 0.08 2.21
C LYS A 21 4.27 -1.14 1.91
N LEU A 22 3.67 -2.32 1.68
CA LEU A 22 4.39 -3.52 1.23
C LEU A 22 5.11 -3.30 -0.10
N HIS A 23 4.47 -2.58 -1.02
CA HIS A 23 5.05 -2.23 -2.31
C HIS A 23 6.14 -1.16 -2.22
N ASP A 24 5.87 -0.03 -1.55
CA ASP A 24 6.75 1.14 -1.50
C ASP A 24 7.93 0.97 -0.53
N THR A 25 7.69 0.41 0.67
CA THR A 25 8.73 0.27 1.70
C THR A 25 9.53 -1.01 1.54
N TYR A 26 8.86 -2.12 1.24
CA TYR A 26 9.48 -3.44 1.20
C TYR A 26 9.77 -3.93 -0.22
N GLY A 27 9.31 -3.22 -1.25
CA GLY A 27 9.53 -3.58 -2.65
C GLY A 27 8.76 -4.82 -3.11
N PHE A 28 7.75 -5.27 -2.34
CA PHE A 28 6.97 -6.44 -2.72
C PHE A 28 5.95 -6.09 -3.81
N PRO A 29 5.95 -6.79 -4.96
CA PRO A 29 4.97 -6.54 -5.99
C PRO A 29 3.55 -6.82 -5.48
N LEU A 30 2.60 -5.99 -5.91
CA LEU A 30 1.18 -6.13 -5.55
C LEU A 30 0.64 -7.52 -5.93
N ASP A 31 1.09 -8.04 -7.08
CA ASP A 31 0.73 -9.37 -7.61
C ASP A 31 1.10 -10.50 -6.64
N LEU A 32 2.29 -10.45 -6.04
CA LEU A 32 2.71 -11.44 -5.06
C LEU A 32 1.89 -11.33 -3.77
N THR A 33 1.62 -10.10 -3.34
CA THR A 33 0.79 -9.87 -2.15
C THR A 33 -0.63 -10.39 -2.37
N GLN A 34 -1.23 -10.14 -3.54
CA GLN A 34 -2.53 -10.69 -3.93
C GLN A 34 -2.51 -12.22 -3.96
N LYS A 35 -1.47 -12.85 -4.51
CA LYS A 35 -1.37 -14.33 -4.51
C LYS A 35 -1.37 -14.91 -3.10
N ILE A 36 -0.56 -14.37 -2.19
CA ILE A 36 -0.47 -14.86 -0.81
C ILE A 36 -1.81 -14.67 -0.08
N LEU A 37 -2.52 -13.59 -0.35
CA LEU A 37 -3.83 -13.31 0.22
C LEU A 37 -4.90 -14.24 -0.37
N ALA A 38 -4.91 -14.43 -1.69
CA ALA A 38 -5.84 -15.31 -2.38
C ALA A 38 -5.72 -16.76 -1.91
N GLU A 39 -4.50 -17.25 -1.65
CA GLU A 39 -4.27 -18.58 -1.03
C GLU A 39 -4.91 -18.72 0.35
N ARG A 40 -5.14 -17.60 1.04
CA ARG A 40 -5.77 -17.53 2.36
C ARG A 40 -7.24 -17.11 2.31
N GLY A 41 -7.82 -16.96 1.12
CA GLY A 41 -9.19 -16.46 0.93
C GLY A 41 -9.37 -14.98 1.28
N LEU A 42 -8.28 -14.21 1.23
CA LEU A 42 -8.24 -12.78 1.49
C LEU A 42 -8.07 -12.00 0.18
N ASP A 43 -8.53 -10.76 0.14
CA ASP A 43 -8.40 -9.89 -1.03
C ASP A 43 -7.74 -8.54 -0.69
N ILE A 44 -7.36 -7.74 -1.69
CA ILE A 44 -6.82 -6.38 -1.51
C ILE A 44 -7.84 -5.35 -1.93
N ASN A 45 -7.99 -4.29 -1.12
CA ASN A 45 -8.68 -3.09 -1.54
C ASN A 45 -7.80 -2.28 -2.51
N VAL A 46 -7.92 -2.58 -3.81
CA VAL A 46 -7.16 -1.89 -4.87
C VAL A 46 -7.49 -0.41 -4.94
N ALA A 47 -8.73 -0.01 -4.63
CA ALA A 47 -9.13 1.39 -4.64
C ALA A 47 -8.32 2.21 -3.62
N GLU A 48 -8.23 1.72 -2.37
CA GLU A 48 -7.38 2.34 -1.34
C GLU A 48 -5.89 2.34 -1.71
N TYR A 49 -5.43 1.35 -2.47
CA TYR A 49 -4.03 1.26 -2.92
C TYR A 49 -3.73 2.37 -3.92
N GLU A 50 -4.63 2.59 -4.89
CA GLU A 50 -4.51 3.66 -5.87
C GLU A 50 -4.63 5.05 -5.22
N GLU A 51 -5.50 5.21 -4.23
CA GLU A 51 -5.59 6.46 -3.45
C GLU A 51 -4.28 6.75 -2.70
N GLY A 52 -3.73 5.78 -1.97
CA GLY A 52 -2.45 5.93 -1.29
C GLY A 52 -1.30 6.27 -2.24
N ARG A 53 -1.30 5.70 -3.45
CA ARG A 53 -0.34 6.04 -4.51
C ARG A 53 -0.50 7.47 -5.00
N ARG A 54 -1.73 7.93 -5.23
CA ARG A 54 -2.03 9.31 -5.64
C ARG A 54 -1.60 10.32 -4.58
N GLU A 55 -1.91 10.06 -3.32
CA GLU A 55 -1.50 10.91 -2.20
C GLU A 55 0.03 11.02 -2.08
N GLN A 56 0.74 9.90 -2.17
CA GLN A 56 2.20 9.90 -2.11
C GLN A 56 2.82 10.65 -3.29
N GLN A 57 2.27 10.49 -4.50
CA GLN A 57 2.71 11.21 -5.69
C GLN A 57 2.48 12.72 -5.57
N GLU A 58 1.33 13.14 -5.03
CA GLU A 58 1.03 14.54 -4.78
C GLU A 58 1.97 15.14 -3.72
N ARG A 59 2.23 14.43 -2.63
CA ARG A 59 3.20 14.85 -1.60
C ARG A 59 4.62 14.99 -2.16
N SER A 60 5.05 14.07 -3.02
CA SER A 60 6.36 14.15 -3.69
C SER A 60 6.49 15.39 -4.57
N ARG A 61 5.42 15.72 -5.32
CA ARG A 61 5.35 16.93 -6.16
C ARG A 61 5.46 18.21 -5.31
N VAL A 62 4.72 18.30 -4.22
CA VAL A 62 4.77 19.44 -3.29
C VAL A 62 6.15 19.56 -2.63
N ALA A 63 6.75 18.44 -2.21
CA ALA A 63 8.08 18.43 -1.61
C ALA A 63 9.18 18.94 -2.56
N MET A 64 9.11 18.60 -3.86
CA MET A 64 10.01 19.16 -4.87
C MET A 64 9.82 20.66 -5.07
N GLN A 65 8.58 21.13 -5.07
CA GLN A 65 8.26 22.54 -5.28
C GLN A 65 8.70 23.41 -4.09
N LEU A 66 8.54 22.92 -2.87
CA LEU A 66 8.98 23.61 -1.65
C LEU A 66 10.52 23.69 -1.54
N LYS A 67 11.24 22.66 -2.00
CA LYS A 67 12.72 22.70 -2.09
C LYS A 67 13.23 23.73 -3.09
N ARG A 68 12.46 24.02 -4.15
CA ARG A 68 12.83 24.97 -5.21
C ARG A 68 12.68 26.43 -4.79
N SER A 69 11.77 26.73 -3.87
CA SER A 69 11.52 28.09 -3.39
C SER A 69 12.42 28.53 -2.22
N ARG A 70 13.33 27.66 -1.77
CA ARG A 70 14.31 27.92 -0.70
C ARG A 70 15.76 28.04 -1.23
N ARG A 71 15.94 28.23 -2.54
CA ARG A 71 17.24 28.54 -3.17
C ARG A 71 17.21 29.92 -3.80
#